data_AF-A0A507QI89-F1
#
_entry.id   AF-A0A507QI89-F1
#
_cell.length_a   1.000
_cell.length_b   1.000
_cell.length_c   1.000
_cell.angle_alpha   90.00
_cell.angle_beta   90.00
_cell.angle_gamma   90.00
#
_symmetry.space_group_name_H-M   'P 1'
#
loop_
_entity.id
_entity.type
_entity.pdbx_description
1 polymer ?
#
loop_
_entity_poly.entity_id
_entity_poly.type
_entity_poly.pdbx_seq_one_letter_code
_entity_poly.pdbx_strand_id
1 'polypeptide(L)'
;MSDSMAQVEWSPPITDERGKIYKNNRDYFGGPFFDNEGKLLYNDLIPSRKLEDTVPSLETDDRQAFLSFIKQMLAWLPEERKTARELMEHPFLND
;
A
#
# COMPACT_ATOMS: atom_id res chain seq x y z
N MET A 1 17.95 -2.66 -4.78
CA MET A 1 17.22 -1.40 -4.49
C MET A 1 17.43 -0.89 -3.07
N SER A 2 17.68 -1.74 -2.07
CA SER A 2 17.85 -1.32 -0.67
C SER A 2 19.00 -0.32 -0.42
N ASP A 3 20.10 -0.43 -1.18
CA ASP A 3 21.28 0.44 -1.02
C ASP A 3 21.24 1.75 -1.81
N SER A 4 20.42 1.85 -2.86
CA SER A 4 20.36 3.07 -3.68
C SER A 4 19.72 4.23 -2.93
N MET A 5 18.83 3.94 -1.99
CA MET A 5 18.10 4.96 -1.25
C MET A 5 18.97 5.67 -0.20
N ALA A 6 19.97 4.99 0.38
CA ALA A 6 20.91 5.60 1.31
C ALA A 6 21.92 6.56 0.64
N GLN A 7 22.02 6.54 -0.69
CA GLN A 7 23.00 7.34 -1.44
C GLN A 7 22.54 8.78 -1.70
N VAL A 8 21.24 9.06 -1.54
CA VAL A 8 20.70 10.40 -1.79
C VAL A 8 20.61 11.17 -0.47
N GLU A 9 21.53 12.12 -0.28
CA GLU A 9 21.45 13.07 0.82
C GLU A 9 20.44 14.19 0.52
N TRP A 10 19.53 14.44 1.45
CA TRP A 10 18.60 15.56 1.43
C TRP A 10 19.32 16.87 1.74
N SER A 11 18.99 17.90 0.96
CA SER A 11 19.45 19.27 1.16
C SER A 11 18.26 20.23 1.06
N PRO A 12 17.85 20.86 2.17
CA PRO A 12 18.42 20.75 3.52
C PRO A 12 18.08 19.40 4.20
N PRO A 13 18.86 18.98 5.22
CA PRO A 13 18.52 17.85 6.07
C PRO A 13 17.20 18.08 6.84
N ILE A 14 16.52 16.99 7.21
CA ILE A 14 15.31 17.05 8.04
C ILE A 14 15.71 17.02 9.52
N THR A 15 15.04 17.82 10.36
CA THR A 15 15.20 17.79 11.82
C THR A 15 13.85 17.48 12.46
N ASP A 16 13.81 16.54 13.40
CA ASP A 16 12.58 16.23 14.15
C ASP A 16 12.37 17.18 15.35
N GLU A 17 11.24 17.02 16.03
CA GLU A 17 10.85 17.76 17.24
C GLU A 17 11.85 17.61 18.41
N ARG A 18 12.73 16.60 18.38
CA ARG A 18 13.75 16.34 19.40
C ARG A 18 15.11 16.92 19.02
N GLY A 19 15.21 17.57 17.87
CA GLY A 19 16.45 18.13 17.34
C GLY A 19 17.37 17.11 16.67
N LYS A 20 16.90 15.88 16.40
CA LYS A 20 17.70 14.88 15.68
C LYS A 20 17.67 15.18 14.19
N ILE A 21 18.84 15.17 13.57
CA ILE A 21 19.03 15.48 12.15
C ILE A 21 19.10 14.19 11.34
N TYR A 22 18.41 14.17 10.19
CA TYR A 22 18.33 13.06 9.25
C TYR A 22 18.77 13.54 7.87
N LYS A 23 19.76 12.85 7.30
CA LYS A 23 20.38 13.25 6.04
C LYS A 23 19.80 12.53 4.84
N ASN A 24 19.18 11.38 5.03
CA ASN A 24 18.62 10.59 3.94
C ASN A 24 17.41 9.80 4.46
N ASN A 25 16.74 9.11 3.56
CA ASN A 25 15.55 8.35 3.89
C ASN A 25 15.85 7.15 4.81
N ARG A 26 17.02 6.52 4.71
CA ARG A 26 17.39 5.36 5.54
C ARG A 26 17.52 5.80 7.00
N ASP A 27 18.20 6.91 7.26
CA ASP A 27 18.37 7.47 8.60
C ASP A 27 17.02 7.86 9.22
N TYR A 28 16.12 8.44 8.40
CA TYR A 28 14.82 8.92 8.86
C TYR A 28 13.84 7.79 9.15
N PHE A 29 13.69 6.85 8.22
CA PHE A 29 12.70 5.76 8.33
C PHE A 29 13.24 4.51 9.05
N GLY A 30 14.55 4.39 9.26
CA GLY A 30 15.15 3.27 9.98
C GLY A 30 15.23 1.97 9.17
N GLY A 31 15.37 2.08 7.84
CA GLY A 31 15.60 0.92 6.98
C GLY A 31 16.93 0.19 7.26
N PRO A 32 17.22 -0.92 6.58
CA PRO A 32 16.52 -1.45 5.40
C PRO A 32 15.21 -2.17 5.74
N PHE A 33 14.27 -2.15 4.80
CA PHE A 33 13.00 -2.88 4.91
C PHE A 33 12.96 -4.15 4.07
N PHE A 34 13.77 -4.19 3.01
CA PHE A 34 13.85 -5.31 2.07
C PHE A 34 15.30 -5.80 1.99
N ASP A 35 15.46 -7.10 1.78
CA ASP A 35 16.75 -7.72 1.48
C ASP A 35 17.19 -7.45 0.03
N ASN A 36 18.31 -8.07 -0.35
CA ASN A 36 18.91 -7.91 -1.68
C ASN A 36 18.09 -8.59 -2.79
N GLU A 37 17.21 -9.53 -2.44
CA GLU A 37 16.28 -10.21 -3.35
C GLU A 37 14.95 -9.47 -3.45
N GLY A 38 14.76 -8.38 -2.67
CA GLY A 38 13.53 -7.58 -2.65
C GLY A 38 12.45 -8.14 -1.73
N LYS A 39 12.77 -9.09 -0.85
CA LYS A 39 11.83 -9.63 0.13
C LYS A 39 11.81 -8.75 1.38
N LEU A 40 10.61 -8.51 1.92
CA LEU A 40 10.45 -7.76 3.17
C LEU A 40 11.14 -8.50 4.32
N LEU A 41 11.94 -7.80 5.11
CA LEU A 41 12.68 -8.36 6.25
C LEU A 41 11.76 -8.70 7.43
N TYR A 42 10.63 -8.00 7.55
CA TYR A 42 9.71 -8.07 8.69
C TYR A 42 8.39 -8.75 8.31
N ASN A 43 8.45 -9.99 7.79
CA ASN A 43 7.24 -10.71 7.34
C ASN A 43 6.24 -10.99 8.48
N ASP A 44 6.72 -11.09 9.71
CA ASP A 44 5.93 -11.22 10.93
C ASP A 44 5.04 -10.00 11.22
N LEU A 45 5.39 -8.83 10.69
CA LEU A 45 4.56 -7.63 10.76
C LEU A 45 3.41 -7.62 9.74
N ILE A 46 3.40 -8.52 8.76
CA ILE A 46 2.31 -8.63 7.78
C ILE A 46 1.18 -9.42 8.45
N PRO A 47 0.03 -8.79 8.77
CA PRO A 47 -1.07 -9.50 9.40
C PRO A 47 -1.66 -10.53 8.43
N SER A 48 -2.00 -11.71 8.97
CA SER A 48 -2.81 -12.69 8.23
C SER A 48 -4.26 -12.20 8.19
N ARG A 49 -4.62 -11.49 7.12
CA ARG A 49 -5.98 -10.99 6.88
C ARG A 49 -6.33 -11.06 5.41
N LYS A 50 -7.61 -11.28 5.10
CA LYS A 50 -8.12 -11.22 3.74
C LYS A 50 -8.93 -9.93 3.54
N LEU A 51 -9.05 -9.47 2.29
CA LEU A 51 -9.83 -8.27 1.98
C LEU A 51 -11.30 -8.46 2.38
N GLU A 52 -11.81 -9.69 2.24
CA GLU A 52 -13.19 -10.02 2.56
C GLU A 52 -13.50 -9.92 4.05
N ASP A 53 -12.48 -9.92 4.91
CA ASP A 53 -12.62 -9.77 6.38
C ASP A 53 -12.78 -8.29 6.78
N THR A 54 -12.53 -7.34 5.87
CA THR A 54 -12.62 -5.89 6.18
C THR A 54 -14.00 -5.29 5.98
N VAL A 55 -14.98 -6.09 5.53
CA VAL A 55 -16.35 -5.66 5.22
C VAL A 55 -17.40 -6.47 6.02
N PRO A 56 -17.29 -6.54 7.36
CA PRO A 56 -18.16 -7.39 8.17
C PRO A 56 -19.61 -6.90 8.23
N SER A 57 -19.88 -5.66 7.80
CA SER A 57 -21.20 -5.03 7.85
C SER A 57 -22.11 -5.37 6.67
N LEU A 58 -21.61 -6.09 5.66
CA LEU A 58 -22.39 -6.47 4.48
C LEU A 58 -22.84 -7.93 4.60
N GLU A 59 -24.10 -8.17 4.23
CA GLU A 59 -24.64 -9.52 4.07
C GLU A 59 -23.89 -10.29 2.99
N THR A 60 -23.98 -11.62 2.99
CA THR A 60 -23.10 -12.47 2.15
C THR A 60 -23.17 -12.13 0.66
N ASP A 61 -24.37 -11.88 0.13
CA ASP A 61 -24.57 -11.60 -1.30
C ASP A 61 -24.08 -10.18 -1.67
N ASP A 62 -24.50 -9.16 -0.91
CA ASP A 62 -24.04 -7.77 -1.07
C ASP A 62 -22.51 -7.66 -0.92
N ARG A 63 -21.94 -8.44 -0.01
CA ARG A 63 -20.49 -8.53 0.21
C ARG A 63 -19.79 -9.06 -1.03
N GLN A 64 -20.30 -10.10 -1.67
CA GLN A 64 -19.68 -10.64 -2.89
C GLN A 64 -19.74 -9.62 -4.04
N ALA A 65 -20.88 -8.98 -4.25
CA ALA A 65 -21.06 -7.94 -5.26
C ALA A 65 -20.11 -6.75 -5.01
N PHE A 66 -20.07 -6.24 -3.77
CA PHE A 66 -19.17 -5.16 -3.37
C PHE A 66 -17.70 -5.53 -3.54
N LEU A 67 -17.29 -6.72 -3.13
CA LEU A 67 -15.91 -7.19 -3.27
C LEU A 67 -15.49 -7.30 -4.73
N SER A 68 -16.38 -7.78 -5.60
CA SER A 68 -16.11 -7.83 -7.04
C SER A 68 -15.86 -6.44 -7.62
N PHE A 69 -16.59 -5.43 -7.14
CA PHE A 69 -16.43 -4.04 -7.54
C PHE A 69 -15.11 -3.43 -7.04
N ILE A 70 -14.84 -3.47 -5.72
CA ILE A 70 -13.65 -2.80 -5.16
C ILE A 70 -12.33 -3.44 -5.60
N LYS A 71 -12.32 -4.75 -5.94
CA LYS A 71 -11.14 -5.42 -6.49
C LYS A 71 -10.67 -4.78 -7.81
N GLN A 72 -11.59 -4.16 -8.57
CA GLN A 72 -11.24 -3.43 -9.80
C GLN A 72 -10.61 -2.04 -9.51
N MET A 73 -10.79 -1.50 -8.30
CA MET A 73 -10.13 -0.26 -7.84
C MET A 73 -8.79 -0.55 -7.16
N LEU A 74 -8.73 -1.62 -6.36
CA LEU A 74 -7.59 -1.98 -5.53
C LEU A 74 -6.55 -2.83 -6.27
N ALA A 75 -6.41 -2.62 -7.59
CA ALA A 75 -5.38 -3.25 -8.38
C ALA A 75 -4.02 -2.57 -8.18
N TRP A 76 -2.98 -3.38 -7.93
CA TRP A 76 -1.62 -2.88 -7.70
C TRP A 76 -1.01 -2.33 -8.99
N LEU A 77 -1.13 -3.08 -10.09
CA LEU A 77 -0.71 -2.64 -11.41
C LEU A 77 -1.68 -1.56 -11.92
N PRO A 78 -1.17 -0.36 -12.26
CA PRO A 78 -2.02 0.72 -12.77
C PRO A 78 -2.83 0.33 -14.00
N GLU A 79 -2.28 -0.52 -14.87
CA GLU A 79 -2.90 -0.95 -16.13
C GLU A 79 -4.09 -1.89 -15.91
N GLU A 80 -4.12 -2.60 -14.77
CA GLU A 80 -5.24 -3.45 -14.37
C GLU A 80 -6.31 -2.69 -13.58
N ARG A 81 -6.00 -1.47 -13.13
CA ARG A 81 -6.90 -0.63 -12.33
C ARG A 81 -7.91 0.04 -13.24
N LYS A 82 -9.19 -0.26 -13.03
CA LYS A 82 -10.26 0.38 -13.79
C LYS A 82 -10.36 1.87 -13.47
N THR A 83 -10.65 2.64 -14.50
CA THR A 83 -10.97 4.06 -14.39
C THR A 83 -12.34 4.28 -13.78
N ALA A 84 -12.60 5.49 -13.26
CA ALA A 84 -13.92 5.86 -12.74
C ALA A 84 -15.04 5.62 -13.76
N ARG A 85 -14.80 5.91 -15.05
CA ARG A 85 -15.76 5.70 -16.13
C ARG A 85 -16.12 4.22 -16.31
N GLU A 86 -15.12 3.34 -16.35
CA GLU A 86 -15.35 1.89 -16.51
C GLU A 86 -15.99 1.27 -15.26
N LEU A 87 -15.72 1.84 -14.07
CA LEU A 87 -16.33 1.41 -12.82
C LEU A 87 -17.83 1.75 -12.76
N MET A 88 -18.29 2.82 -13.41
CA MET A 88 -19.72 3.17 -13.48
C MET A 88 -20.55 2.09 -14.18
N GLU A 89 -19.94 1.29 -15.06
CA GLU A 89 -20.61 0.18 -15.76
C GLU A 89 -20.75 -1.08 -14.89
N HIS A 90 -20.20 -1.08 -13.68
CA HIS A 90 -20.22 -2.25 -12.81
C HIS A 90 -21.65 -2.50 -12.24
N PRO A 91 -22.16 -3.75 -12.23
CA PRO A 91 -23.51 -4.06 -11.76
C PRO A 91 -23.80 -3.61 -10.33
N PHE A 92 -22.81 -3.69 -9.43
CA PHE A 92 -22.94 -3.24 -8.03
C PHE A 92 -23.45 -1.79 -7.88
N LEU A 93 -23.22 -0.91 -8.86
CA LEU A 93 -23.69 0.48 -8.81
C LEU A 93 -25.07 0.70 -9.47
N ASN A 94 -25.61 -0.31 -10.14
CA ASN A 94 -26.81 -0.22 -10.97
C ASN A 94 -28.00 -1.00 -10.38
N ASP A 95 -27.91 -1.40 -9.11
CA ASP A 95 -29.04 -1.92 -8.33
C ASP A 95 -30.00 -0.81 -7.86
#